data_AF-A0AAI9XYH3-F1
#
_entry.id   AF-A0AAI9XYH3-F1
#
_cell.length_a   1.000
_cell.length_b   1.000
_cell.length_c   1.000
_cell.angle_alpha   90.00
_cell.angle_beta   90.00
_cell.angle_gamma   90.00
#
_symmetry.space_group_name_H-M   'P 1'
#
loop_
_entity.id
_entity.type
_entity.pdbx_description
1 polymer ?
#
loop_
_entity_poly.entity_id
_entity_poly.type
_entity_poly.pdbx_seq_one_letter_code
_entity_poly.pdbx_strand_id
1 'polypeptide(L)'
;MRLLETAHGSQPLGNFVIYEGDNAPDFAILSHTWGAEEVTLQDVHDAQKDITLMAGYPKITGACRLAQSQGYDYIWIDTCCIDKTSSAELSEAINSMFNWYEQASICYVYLSDLDYSIYQQPGMTAPLELALRECRWFTRGWTLQELIAPDNVDFYDKSWHLVGYKLDESLGPALANVTGISFDILNKTVPLESSSVAERMHWASSRVTTRKEDLAYSLMGIFGVNMPLLYGEGMKAFARLQEAILQDTGDHSIFAWHSNYETSTQEAAFDQHILSGLLAPSPVEFSQFQYLRPLPAFGTTGQQPIQLTNQGIRISMYLEPVDDDQGGDDGSAADDFYAVLDCAIQGENGDQCPRIMLRKLSGNQYARVRTGSVCTVIPAPDSTRPGRGSYKTVFVKRSPAYVLPDISVLKAGWKAGGAREAYRVVDSYPTGPWVPSLGILRTGNPYFEPVLAGLRFESPTNARIQVDVVVGWRRVDGEWKVWCHACEAQADLEVDVLWGDTQFAVSGGLDQFVETDVEVKVQVEGDVARNWRSREFAQVKRHEVPVRVRLVEVDRLGRKGVRIECCAPLQPHIPGYQKTGLLPWDEYD
;
A
#
# COMPACT_ATOMS: atom_id res chain seq x y z
N MET A 1 24.33 0.52 28.07
CA MET A 1 23.55 -0.71 28.32
C MET A 1 23.41 -0.94 29.82
N ARG A 2 22.27 -1.43 30.30
CA ARG A 2 22.08 -1.86 31.70
C ARG A 2 22.09 -3.38 31.78
N LEU A 3 22.83 -3.94 32.74
CA LEU A 3 22.95 -5.38 32.99
C LEU A 3 22.47 -5.73 34.40
N LEU A 4 21.97 -6.95 34.58
CA LEU A 4 21.57 -7.51 35.86
C LEU A 4 22.68 -8.43 36.41
N GLU A 5 23.08 -8.24 37.65
CA GLU A 5 23.98 -9.18 38.35
C GLU A 5 23.28 -10.53 38.57
N THR A 6 23.95 -11.62 38.20
CA THR A 6 23.40 -12.98 38.30
C THR A 6 23.44 -13.52 39.72
N ALA A 7 24.41 -13.06 40.52
CA ALA A 7 24.45 -13.32 41.95
C ALA A 7 23.44 -12.44 42.69
N HIS A 8 22.66 -13.04 43.58
CA HIS A 8 21.69 -12.32 44.39
C HIS A 8 22.16 -12.39 45.84
N GLY A 9 22.32 -11.22 46.48
CA GLY A 9 22.59 -11.12 47.92
C GLY A 9 21.36 -11.50 48.74
N SER A 10 20.95 -10.68 49.71
CA SER A 10 19.69 -10.87 50.44
C SER A 10 18.43 -10.42 49.67
N GLN A 11 18.57 -10.00 48.41
CA GLN A 11 17.49 -9.47 47.57
C GLN A 11 16.95 -10.53 46.58
N PRO A 12 15.71 -10.39 46.09
CA PRO A 12 15.13 -11.32 45.10
C PRO A 12 15.87 -11.36 43.76
N LEU A 13 16.39 -10.21 43.31
CA LEU A 13 17.25 -10.06 42.13
C LEU A 13 18.53 -9.32 42.50
N GLY A 14 19.53 -9.37 41.62
CA GLY A 14 20.83 -8.74 41.78
C GLY A 14 20.75 -7.25 41.45
N ASN A 15 21.87 -6.55 41.60
CA ASN A 15 21.89 -5.12 41.27
C ASN A 15 21.87 -4.93 39.75
N PHE A 16 21.25 -3.82 39.32
CA PHE A 16 21.37 -3.35 37.95
C PHE A 16 22.56 -2.40 37.83
N VAL A 17 23.45 -2.67 36.89
CA VAL A 17 24.66 -1.89 36.63
C VAL A 17 24.59 -1.31 35.21
N ILE A 18 24.89 -0.02 35.07
CA ILE A 18 24.90 0.66 33.77
C ILE A 18 26.35 0.74 33.29
N TYR A 19 26.56 0.29 32.05
CA TYR A 19 27.82 0.40 31.31
C TYR A 19 27.65 1.36 30.14
N GLU A 20 28.59 2.29 29.98
CA GLU A 20 28.61 3.27 28.89
C GLU A 20 29.64 2.87 27.81
N GLY A 21 29.28 3.06 26.54
CA GLY A 21 30.11 2.70 25.40
C GLY A 21 30.46 1.21 25.35
N ASP A 22 31.68 0.91 24.93
CA ASP A 22 32.20 -0.46 24.76
C ASP A 22 32.77 -1.07 26.06
N ASN A 23 32.43 -0.51 27.22
CA ASN A 23 32.97 -0.94 28.52
C ASN A 23 32.18 -2.08 29.18
N ALA A 24 31.26 -2.72 28.46
CA ALA A 24 30.47 -3.80 29.02
C ALA A 24 31.37 -5.04 29.25
N PRO A 25 31.26 -5.72 30.41
CA PRO A 25 31.96 -6.98 30.65
C PRO A 25 31.32 -8.10 29.83
N ASP A 26 31.95 -9.27 29.80
CA ASP A 26 31.33 -10.49 29.28
C ASP A 26 29.98 -10.74 30.00
N PHE A 27 28.95 -11.02 29.21
CA PHE A 27 27.59 -11.13 29.71
C PHE A 27 26.78 -12.17 28.92
N ALA A 28 25.84 -12.80 29.62
CA ALA A 28 24.81 -13.60 28.97
C ALA A 28 23.63 -12.71 28.53
N ILE A 29 22.84 -13.15 27.56
CA ILE A 29 21.61 -12.48 27.15
C ILE A 29 20.44 -13.46 27.10
N LEU A 30 19.25 -13.05 27.56
CA LEU A 30 18.04 -13.88 27.52
C LEU A 30 17.14 -13.48 26.36
N SER A 31 16.96 -14.39 25.41
CA SER A 31 15.95 -14.32 24.37
C SER A 31 14.69 -15.10 24.79
N HIS A 32 13.52 -14.45 24.72
CA HIS A 32 12.27 -15.08 25.16
C HIS A 32 11.03 -14.38 24.59
N THR A 33 9.88 -15.04 24.68
CA THR A 33 8.58 -14.42 24.38
C THR A 33 7.91 -13.91 25.64
N TRP A 34 7.40 -12.68 25.61
CA TRP A 34 6.67 -12.12 26.75
C TRP A 34 5.39 -12.93 27.04
N GLY A 35 5.19 -13.22 28.32
CA GLY A 35 4.03 -13.91 28.88
C GLY A 35 3.16 -12.99 29.73
N ALA A 36 2.38 -13.59 30.62
CA ALA A 36 1.63 -12.86 31.63
C ALA A 36 2.58 -12.41 32.76
N GLU A 37 2.32 -11.22 33.32
CA GLU A 37 3.02 -10.68 34.50
C GLU A 37 4.55 -10.70 34.37
N GLU A 38 5.05 -10.13 33.27
CA GLU A 38 6.48 -9.89 33.08
C GLU A 38 7.02 -8.93 34.15
N VAL A 39 8.18 -9.27 34.73
CA VAL A 39 8.87 -8.41 35.71
C VAL A 39 9.59 -7.30 34.94
N THR A 40 9.16 -6.07 35.15
CA THR A 40 9.77 -4.87 34.55
C THR A 40 10.81 -4.25 35.48
N LEU A 41 11.64 -3.32 34.96
CA LEU A 41 12.59 -2.57 35.78
C LEU A 41 11.89 -1.83 36.93
N GLN A 42 10.73 -1.25 36.65
CA GLN A 42 9.92 -0.54 37.64
C GLN A 42 9.43 -1.47 38.74
N ASP A 43 9.04 -2.70 38.39
CA ASP A 43 8.56 -3.68 39.37
C ASP A 43 9.65 -4.06 40.37
N VAL A 44 10.90 -4.17 39.92
CA VAL A 44 12.03 -4.49 40.80
C VAL A 44 12.33 -3.35 41.79
N HIS A 45 12.05 -2.09 41.40
CA HIS A 45 12.25 -0.92 42.26
C HIS A 45 11.03 -0.57 43.12
N ASP A 46 9.89 -1.22 42.91
CA ASP A 46 8.68 -0.99 43.71
C ASP A 46 8.70 -1.83 44.99
N ALA A 47 9.01 -1.17 46.12
CA ALA A 47 9.04 -1.81 47.43
C ALA A 47 7.68 -2.38 47.90
N GLN A 48 6.57 -2.01 47.27
CA GLN A 48 5.24 -2.55 47.59
C GLN A 48 4.90 -3.79 46.76
N LYS A 49 5.68 -4.09 45.72
CA LYS A 49 5.40 -5.18 44.79
C LYS A 49 6.29 -6.39 45.10
N ASP A 50 5.66 -7.51 45.43
CA ASP A 50 6.36 -8.77 45.56
C ASP A 50 6.55 -9.42 44.18
N ILE A 51 7.69 -9.15 43.56
CA ILE A 51 8.03 -9.69 42.25
C ILE A 51 8.15 -11.23 42.26
N THR A 52 8.36 -11.86 43.41
CA THR A 52 8.52 -13.33 43.51
C THR A 52 7.24 -14.09 43.21
N LEU A 53 6.09 -13.41 43.31
CA LEU A 53 4.77 -13.95 43.00
C LEU A 53 4.37 -13.78 41.53
N MET A 54 5.13 -12.99 40.76
CA MET A 54 4.82 -12.71 39.36
C MET A 54 5.16 -13.91 38.47
N ALA A 55 4.29 -14.23 37.52
CA ALA A 55 4.49 -15.37 36.62
C ALA A 55 5.78 -15.28 35.76
N GLY A 56 6.29 -14.08 35.47
CA GLY A 56 7.56 -13.88 34.75
C GLY A 56 8.83 -14.11 35.58
N TYR A 57 8.73 -14.14 36.92
CA TYR A 57 9.89 -14.21 37.81
C TYR A 57 10.68 -15.54 37.75
N PRO A 58 10.05 -16.72 37.65
CA PRO A 58 10.78 -17.99 37.51
C PRO A 58 11.70 -18.04 36.28
N LYS A 59 11.30 -17.40 35.18
CA LYS A 59 12.10 -17.30 33.96
C LYS A 59 13.36 -16.45 34.19
N ILE A 60 13.23 -15.27 34.82
CA ILE A 60 14.39 -14.42 35.13
C ILE A 60 15.36 -15.14 36.07
N THR A 61 14.85 -15.73 37.16
CA THR A 61 15.72 -16.42 38.12
C THR A 61 16.35 -17.68 37.54
N GLY A 62 15.66 -18.41 36.68
CA GLY A 62 16.24 -19.53 35.93
C GLY A 62 17.39 -19.09 35.03
N ALA A 63 17.21 -18.00 34.27
CA ALA A 63 18.24 -17.42 33.42
C ALA A 63 19.47 -16.95 34.23
N CYS A 64 19.27 -16.25 35.36
CA CYS A 64 20.35 -15.84 36.24
C CYS A 64 21.13 -17.03 36.81
N ARG A 65 20.44 -18.07 37.28
CA ARG A 65 21.09 -19.28 37.81
C ARG A 65 21.90 -19.99 36.74
N LEU A 66 21.37 -20.08 35.51
CA LEU A 66 22.07 -20.69 34.39
C LEU A 66 23.33 -19.89 34.05
N ALA A 67 23.20 -18.57 33.89
CA ALA A 67 24.30 -17.66 33.64
C ALA A 67 25.41 -17.80 34.69
N GLN A 68 25.04 -17.75 35.97
CA GLN A 68 25.97 -17.92 37.09
C GLN A 68 26.65 -19.30 37.07
N SER A 69 25.92 -20.37 36.76
CA SER A 69 26.47 -21.73 36.70
C SER A 69 27.50 -21.90 35.57
N GLN A 70 27.41 -21.06 34.53
CA GLN A 70 28.32 -21.02 33.39
C GLN A 70 29.41 -19.94 33.52
N GLY A 71 29.48 -19.24 34.65
CA GLY A 71 30.54 -18.26 34.94
C GLY A 71 30.26 -16.83 34.47
N TYR A 72 29.02 -16.51 34.11
CA TYR A 72 28.62 -15.14 33.76
C TYR A 72 28.11 -14.40 35.00
N ASP A 73 28.79 -13.32 35.38
CA ASP A 73 28.40 -12.45 36.50
C ASP A 73 27.24 -11.51 36.13
N TYR A 74 27.03 -11.29 34.82
CA TYR A 74 26.03 -10.37 34.29
C TYR A 74 25.14 -11.03 33.23
N ILE A 75 23.86 -10.67 33.25
CA ILE A 75 22.89 -11.05 32.23
C ILE A 75 22.07 -9.84 31.77
N TRP A 76 21.78 -9.75 30.48
CA TRP A 76 20.82 -8.79 29.93
C TRP A 76 19.47 -9.45 29.67
N ILE A 77 18.39 -8.78 30.07
CA ILE A 77 17.00 -9.23 29.87
C ILE A 77 16.14 -8.01 29.53
N ASP A 78 15.57 -7.97 28.32
CA ASP A 78 14.81 -6.82 27.80
C ASP A 78 13.63 -6.37 28.69
N THR A 79 13.05 -7.29 29.46
CA THR A 79 11.92 -6.98 30.34
C THR A 79 12.30 -6.04 31.47
N CYS A 80 13.45 -6.29 32.12
CA CYS A 80 13.90 -5.59 33.31
C CYS A 80 15.22 -4.80 33.16
N CYS A 81 15.93 -4.93 32.04
CA CYS A 81 17.15 -4.14 31.78
C CYS A 81 16.88 -2.86 31.00
N ILE A 82 15.73 -2.72 30.34
CA ILE A 82 15.34 -1.50 29.62
C ILE A 82 14.36 -0.69 30.46
N ASP A 83 14.67 0.60 30.68
CA ASP A 83 13.69 1.55 31.22
C ASP A 83 12.70 1.97 30.12
N LYS A 84 11.57 1.29 30.09
CA LYS A 84 10.48 1.56 29.14
C LYS A 84 9.72 2.85 29.42
N THR A 85 9.96 3.49 30.57
CA THR A 85 9.35 4.79 30.90
C THR A 85 10.15 5.97 30.32
N SER A 86 11.43 5.75 30.00
CA SER A 86 12.29 6.69 29.31
C SER A 86 12.21 6.48 27.79
N SER A 87 11.56 7.39 27.06
CA SER A 87 11.47 7.29 25.60
C SER A 87 12.84 7.39 24.91
N ALA A 88 13.78 8.13 25.51
CA ALA A 88 15.15 8.24 25.04
C ALA A 88 15.89 6.90 25.18
N GLU A 89 15.83 6.29 26.37
CA GLU A 89 16.48 5.01 26.61
C GLU A 89 15.85 3.88 25.80
N LEU A 90 14.51 3.83 25.71
CA LEU A 90 13.81 2.85 24.87
C LEU A 90 14.22 2.96 23.40
N SER A 91 14.40 4.20 22.90
CA SER A 91 14.84 4.44 21.53
C SER A 91 16.27 4.00 21.30
N GLU A 92 17.18 4.33 22.21
CA GLU A 92 18.57 3.88 22.17
C GLU A 92 18.67 2.35 22.25
N ALA A 93 17.91 1.73 23.15
CA ALA A 93 17.90 0.30 23.35
C ALA A 93 17.42 -0.47 22.12
N ILE A 94 16.33 -0.04 21.49
CA ILE A 94 15.81 -0.68 20.28
C ILE A 94 16.80 -0.54 19.10
N ASN A 95 17.44 0.61 18.91
CA ASN A 95 18.46 0.77 17.86
C ASN A 95 19.75 -0.02 18.17
N SER A 96 20.01 -0.32 19.44
CA SER A 96 21.22 -1.05 19.87
C SER A 96 21.01 -2.55 20.04
N MET A 97 19.76 -3.04 20.01
CA MET A 97 19.44 -4.39 20.46
C MET A 97 20.15 -5.46 19.64
N PHE A 98 20.22 -5.30 18.31
CA PHE A 98 20.97 -6.22 17.45
C PHE A 98 22.43 -6.34 17.90
N ASN A 99 23.09 -5.20 18.14
CA ASN A 99 24.48 -5.16 18.58
C ASN A 99 24.65 -5.77 19.98
N TRP A 100 23.69 -5.58 20.89
CA TRP A 100 23.75 -6.20 22.22
C TRP A 100 23.63 -7.72 22.16
N TYR A 101 22.79 -8.26 21.26
CA TYR A 101 22.75 -9.69 21.01
C TYR A 101 24.02 -10.19 20.33
N GLU A 102 24.58 -9.44 19.38
CA GLU A 102 25.84 -9.80 18.72
C GLU A 102 27.04 -9.81 19.68
N GLN A 103 27.10 -8.87 20.62
CA GLN A 103 28.19 -8.75 21.59
C GLN A 103 28.06 -9.68 22.80
N ALA A 104 26.88 -10.29 23.01
CA ALA A 104 26.67 -11.20 24.12
C ALA A 104 27.54 -12.46 23.97
N SER A 105 28.18 -12.89 25.06
CA SER A 105 29.03 -14.08 25.04
C SER A 105 28.21 -15.36 24.78
N ILE A 106 26.96 -15.37 25.25
CA ILE A 106 25.99 -16.44 25.06
C ILE A 106 24.56 -15.90 25.06
N CYS A 107 23.72 -16.38 24.15
CA CYS A 107 22.28 -16.14 24.16
C CYS A 107 21.53 -17.38 24.64
N TYR A 108 20.78 -17.26 25.72
CA TYR A 108 19.87 -18.29 26.20
C TYR A 108 18.49 -18.08 25.59
N VAL A 109 18.01 -19.03 24.82
CA VAL A 109 16.64 -19.04 24.30
C VAL A 109 15.75 -19.84 25.24
N TYR A 110 14.74 -19.18 25.82
CA TYR A 110 13.76 -19.84 26.68
C TYR A 110 12.45 -20.11 25.92
N LEU A 111 12.21 -21.38 25.60
CA LEU A 111 11.01 -21.86 24.90
C LEU A 111 9.91 -22.18 25.93
N SER A 112 9.16 -21.15 26.33
CA SER A 112 8.13 -21.20 27.38
C SER A 112 7.01 -22.25 27.17
N ASP A 113 6.80 -22.64 25.92
CA ASP A 113 5.73 -23.52 25.44
C ASP A 113 6.25 -24.90 24.96
N LEU A 114 7.55 -25.16 25.09
CA LEU A 114 8.14 -26.46 24.79
C LEU A 114 8.27 -27.32 26.06
N ASP A 115 7.82 -28.57 25.98
CA ASP A 115 8.12 -29.62 26.96
C ASP A 115 9.00 -30.68 26.29
N TYR A 116 10.32 -30.52 26.43
CA TYR A 116 11.26 -31.35 25.67
C TYR A 116 11.31 -32.79 26.17
N SER A 117 10.93 -33.02 27.44
CA SER A 117 10.88 -34.35 28.07
C SER A 117 9.98 -35.35 27.33
N ILE A 118 8.97 -34.84 26.61
CA ILE A 118 8.04 -35.61 25.79
C ILE A 118 8.75 -36.24 24.58
N TYR A 119 9.67 -35.48 23.96
CA TYR A 119 10.39 -35.89 22.74
C TYR A 119 11.60 -36.78 23.02
N GLN A 120 11.98 -36.92 24.29
CA GLN A 120 13.03 -37.85 24.74
C GLN A 120 12.50 -39.27 25.03
N GLN A 121 11.18 -39.50 24.94
CA GLN A 121 10.58 -40.80 25.27
C GLN A 121 10.83 -41.86 24.19
N PRO A 122 11.18 -43.11 24.56
CA PRO A 122 11.32 -44.21 23.62
C PRO A 122 10.00 -44.47 22.86
N GLY A 123 10.03 -44.38 21.53
CA GLY A 123 8.87 -44.67 20.67
C GLY A 123 8.10 -43.44 20.17
N MET A 124 8.44 -42.22 20.60
CA MET A 124 8.00 -41.01 19.90
C MET A 124 8.83 -40.80 18.63
N THR A 125 8.14 -40.66 17.50
CA THR A 125 8.74 -40.39 16.18
C THR A 125 8.51 -38.96 15.69
N ALA A 126 7.90 -38.10 16.51
CA ALA A 126 7.64 -36.71 16.13
C ALA A 126 8.99 -35.95 16.00
N PRO A 127 9.32 -35.39 14.82
CA PRO A 127 10.57 -34.66 14.63
C PRO A 127 10.63 -33.43 15.54
N LEU A 128 11.80 -33.17 16.15
CA LEU A 128 12.07 -31.94 16.91
C LEU A 128 11.68 -30.68 16.12
N GLU A 129 11.89 -30.70 14.79
CA GLU A 129 11.49 -29.64 13.87
C GLU A 129 10.00 -29.26 14.03
N LEU A 130 9.09 -30.23 14.15
CA LEU A 130 7.66 -29.96 14.29
C LEU A 130 7.35 -29.25 15.62
N ALA A 131 8.01 -29.67 16.71
CA ALA A 131 7.86 -29.03 18.02
C ALA A 131 8.34 -27.58 18.00
N LEU A 132 9.46 -27.31 17.33
CA LEU A 132 9.99 -25.95 17.17
C LEU A 132 9.04 -25.06 16.36
N ARG A 133 8.41 -25.59 15.30
CA ARG A 133 7.40 -24.83 14.50
C ARG A 133 6.19 -24.39 15.33
N GLU A 134 5.83 -25.15 16.36
CA GLU A 134 4.71 -24.82 17.26
C GLU A 134 5.07 -23.82 18.35
N CYS A 135 6.37 -23.63 18.64
CA CYS A 135 6.82 -22.69 19.67
C CYS A 135 6.60 -21.24 19.21
N ARG A 136 5.97 -20.41 20.06
CA ARG A 136 5.73 -18.98 19.82
C ARG A 136 7.02 -18.20 19.54
N TRP A 137 8.15 -18.68 20.05
CA TRP A 137 9.44 -18.04 19.84
C TRP A 137 9.81 -17.92 18.36
N PHE A 138 9.53 -18.94 17.53
CA PHE A 138 9.86 -18.91 16.09
C PHE A 138 8.92 -18.02 15.27
N THR A 139 7.77 -17.65 15.82
CA THR A 139 6.79 -16.77 15.16
C THR A 139 6.81 -15.35 15.73
N ARG A 140 7.63 -15.04 16.74
CA ARG A 140 7.75 -13.66 17.28
C ARG A 140 8.66 -12.81 16.39
N GLY A 141 8.29 -11.55 16.14
CA GLY A 141 9.08 -10.63 15.29
C GLY A 141 10.51 -10.41 15.80
N TRP A 142 10.64 -9.98 17.06
CA TRP A 142 11.94 -9.63 17.67
C TRP A 142 12.94 -10.77 17.72
N THR A 143 12.49 -12.01 17.92
CA THR A 143 13.37 -13.18 18.07
C THR A 143 14.15 -13.53 16.79
N LEU A 144 13.83 -12.93 15.64
CA LEU A 144 14.59 -13.12 14.40
C LEU A 144 16.03 -12.63 14.55
N GLN A 145 16.21 -11.38 15.03
CA GLN A 145 17.54 -10.85 15.29
C GLN A 145 18.20 -11.53 16.49
N GLU A 146 17.41 -11.97 17.48
CA GLU A 146 17.92 -12.70 18.65
C GLU A 146 18.46 -14.10 18.27
N LEU A 147 18.05 -14.64 17.12
CA LEU A 147 18.63 -15.85 16.53
C LEU A 147 19.89 -15.56 15.71
N ILE A 148 19.83 -14.52 14.87
CA ILE A 148 20.85 -14.25 13.84
C ILE A 148 22.07 -13.55 14.44
N ALA A 149 21.86 -12.51 15.25
CA ALA A 149 22.90 -11.65 15.77
C ALA A 149 23.93 -12.36 16.67
N PRO A 150 23.57 -13.18 17.66
CA PRO A 150 24.55 -13.82 18.55
C PRO A 150 25.34 -14.94 17.86
N ASP A 151 26.62 -15.08 18.24
CA ASP A 151 27.49 -16.18 17.80
C ASP A 151 27.07 -17.51 18.44
N ASN A 152 26.85 -17.50 19.76
CA ASN A 152 26.48 -18.69 20.54
C ASN A 152 25.03 -18.59 21.03
N VAL A 153 24.24 -19.63 20.77
CA VAL A 153 22.84 -19.69 21.23
C VAL A 153 22.51 -21.10 21.73
N ASP A 154 22.00 -21.15 22.96
CA ASP A 154 21.59 -22.38 23.63
C ASP A 154 20.07 -22.37 23.83
N PHE A 155 19.39 -23.42 23.40
CA PHE A 155 17.94 -23.53 23.49
C PHE A 155 17.54 -24.34 24.72
N TYR A 156 16.63 -23.80 25.51
CA TYR A 156 16.10 -24.41 26.72
C TYR A 156 14.57 -24.52 26.67
N ASP A 157 14.05 -25.61 27.21
CA ASP A 157 12.61 -25.82 27.36
C ASP A 157 12.02 -25.03 28.54
N LYS A 158 10.70 -25.13 28.75
CA LYS A 158 9.99 -24.43 29.84
C LYS A 158 10.53 -24.74 31.24
N SER A 159 11.24 -25.86 31.42
CA SER A 159 11.81 -26.34 32.68
C SER A 159 13.33 -26.13 32.76
N TRP A 160 13.92 -25.37 31.83
CA TRP A 160 15.38 -25.14 31.73
C TRP A 160 16.19 -26.40 31.40
N HIS A 161 15.59 -27.40 30.75
CA HIS A 161 16.37 -28.50 30.15
C HIS A 161 16.95 -28.05 28.81
N LEU A 162 18.23 -28.36 28.59
CA LEU A 162 18.89 -28.08 27.32
C LEU A 162 18.26 -28.92 26.20
N VAL A 163 17.81 -28.23 25.15
CA VAL A 163 17.26 -28.80 23.91
C VAL A 163 18.37 -29.04 22.89
N GLY A 164 19.32 -28.10 22.79
CA GLY A 164 20.48 -28.18 21.91
C GLY A 164 21.11 -26.82 21.63
N TYR A 165 22.17 -26.82 20.84
CA TYR A 165 22.96 -25.64 20.47
C TYR A 165 22.63 -25.20 19.03
N LYS A 166 22.66 -23.90 18.74
CA LYS A 166 22.36 -23.35 17.40
C LYS A 166 23.15 -23.99 16.27
N LEU A 167 24.40 -24.39 16.54
CA LEU A 167 25.32 -24.97 15.56
C LEU A 167 25.44 -26.49 15.66
N ASP A 168 24.58 -27.16 16.44
CA ASP A 168 24.58 -28.61 16.52
C ASP A 168 24.17 -29.28 15.21
N GLU A 169 24.75 -30.45 14.93
CA GLU A 169 24.40 -31.26 13.77
C GLU A 169 22.91 -31.68 13.74
N SER A 170 22.27 -31.80 14.92
CA SER A 170 20.87 -32.19 15.04
C SER A 170 19.91 -30.99 15.03
N LEU A 171 20.28 -29.88 15.68
CA LEU A 171 19.41 -28.71 15.83
C LEU A 171 19.58 -27.70 14.70
N GLY A 172 20.80 -27.47 14.21
CA GLY A 172 21.10 -26.52 13.14
C GLY A 172 20.26 -26.72 11.87
N PRO A 173 20.18 -27.95 11.30
CA PRO A 173 19.32 -28.23 10.15
C PRO A 173 17.84 -28.00 10.44
N ALA A 174 17.37 -28.33 11.65
CA ALA A 174 15.98 -28.08 12.04
C ALA A 174 15.71 -26.56 12.13
N LEU A 175 16.61 -25.77 12.72
CA LEU A 175 16.51 -24.32 12.77
C LEU A 175 16.45 -23.72 11.36
N ALA A 176 17.31 -24.18 10.45
CA ALA A 176 17.32 -23.73 9.06
C ALA A 176 15.96 -24.00 8.37
N ASN A 177 15.41 -25.20 8.54
CA ASN A 177 14.11 -25.57 7.98
C ASN A 177 12.93 -24.78 8.58
N VAL A 178 12.95 -24.52 9.88
CA VAL A 178 11.87 -23.79 10.57
C VAL A 178 11.88 -22.32 10.21
N THR A 179 13.06 -21.73 10.05
CA THR A 179 13.22 -20.28 9.88
C THR A 179 13.39 -19.85 8.42
N GLY A 180 13.76 -20.77 7.53
CA GLY A 180 14.13 -20.46 6.14
C GLY A 180 15.52 -19.82 5.99
N ILE A 181 16.28 -19.72 7.09
CA ILE A 181 17.63 -19.14 7.11
C ILE A 181 18.64 -20.26 6.84
N SER A 182 19.57 -20.06 5.90
CA SER A 182 20.58 -21.07 5.62
C SER A 182 21.50 -21.29 6.83
N PHE A 183 22.02 -22.52 6.97
CA PHE A 183 22.96 -22.84 8.04
C PHE A 183 24.23 -21.98 7.96
N ASP A 184 24.67 -21.60 6.76
CA ASP A 184 25.85 -20.77 6.53
C ASP A 184 25.68 -19.30 7.01
N ILE A 185 24.45 -18.80 7.03
CA ILE A 185 24.12 -17.51 7.65
C ILE A 185 24.04 -17.68 9.17
N LEU A 186 23.41 -18.74 9.66
CA LEU A 186 23.30 -19.01 11.11
C LEU A 186 24.69 -19.17 11.76
N ASN A 187 25.60 -19.89 11.11
CA ASN A 187 26.97 -20.10 11.59
C ASN A 187 27.95 -18.96 11.24
N LYS A 188 27.45 -17.90 10.59
CA LYS A 188 28.21 -16.72 10.14
C LYS A 188 29.43 -17.02 9.25
N THR A 189 29.47 -18.16 8.58
CA THR A 189 30.49 -18.44 7.56
C THR A 189 30.28 -17.59 6.31
N VAL A 190 29.05 -17.13 6.10
CA VAL A 190 28.68 -16.18 5.05
C VAL A 190 28.07 -14.93 5.70
N PRO A 191 28.41 -13.72 5.22
CA PRO A 191 27.86 -12.49 5.75
C PRO A 191 26.36 -12.37 5.46
N LEU A 192 25.63 -11.72 6.38
CA LEU A 192 24.20 -11.45 6.29
C LEU A 192 23.83 -10.67 5.02
N GLU A 193 24.72 -9.78 4.59
CA GLU A 193 24.58 -8.91 3.42
C GLU A 193 24.68 -9.64 2.08
N SER A 194 25.13 -10.90 2.10
CA SER A 194 25.13 -11.74 0.90
C SER A 194 23.72 -12.17 0.48
N SER A 195 22.78 -12.23 1.44
CA SER A 195 21.38 -12.51 1.20
C SER A 195 20.66 -11.29 0.66
N SER A 196 19.79 -11.52 -0.33
CA SER A 196 18.99 -10.45 -0.92
C SER A 196 18.05 -9.81 0.08
N VAL A 197 17.59 -8.60 -0.21
CA VAL A 197 16.56 -7.94 0.61
C VAL A 197 15.29 -8.79 0.69
N ALA A 198 14.86 -9.40 -0.41
CA ALA A 198 13.70 -10.29 -0.42
C ALA A 198 13.88 -11.52 0.48
N GLU A 199 15.04 -12.17 0.45
CA GLU A 199 15.33 -13.33 1.29
C GLU A 199 15.30 -12.95 2.78
N ARG A 200 15.90 -11.82 3.15
CA ARG A 200 15.85 -11.31 4.52
C ARG A 200 14.43 -10.95 4.96
N MET A 201 13.61 -10.40 4.06
CA MET A 201 12.18 -10.18 4.31
C MET A 201 11.40 -11.49 4.44
N HIS A 202 11.77 -12.52 3.68
CA HIS A 202 11.17 -13.85 3.75
C HIS A 202 11.34 -14.48 5.14
N TRP A 203 12.51 -14.34 5.79
CA TRP A 203 12.71 -14.85 7.16
C TRP A 203 11.77 -14.21 8.21
N ALA A 204 11.19 -13.05 7.87
CA ALA A 204 10.22 -12.34 8.69
C ALA A 204 8.76 -12.60 8.28
N SER A 205 8.51 -13.31 7.17
CA SER A 205 7.16 -13.43 6.58
C SER A 205 6.16 -14.18 7.44
N SER A 206 6.63 -15.13 8.27
CA SER A 206 5.80 -15.91 9.20
C SER A 206 5.76 -15.32 10.61
N ARG A 207 6.40 -14.17 10.83
CA ARG A 207 6.56 -13.58 12.16
C ARG A 207 5.52 -12.50 12.45
N VAL A 208 5.10 -12.44 13.72
CA VAL A 208 4.06 -11.56 14.22
C VAL A 208 4.57 -10.68 15.35
N THR A 209 4.05 -9.46 15.41
CA THR A 209 4.36 -8.46 16.44
C THR A 209 3.10 -7.98 17.14
N THR A 210 3.23 -7.55 18.40
CA THR A 210 2.09 -7.01 19.15
C THR A 210 1.75 -5.59 18.69
N ARG A 211 2.77 -4.73 18.52
CA ARG A 211 2.62 -3.41 17.92
C ARG A 211 2.90 -3.50 16.43
N LYS A 212 2.15 -2.74 15.63
CA LYS A 212 2.27 -2.75 14.16
C LYS A 212 3.64 -2.23 13.72
N GLU A 213 4.16 -1.24 14.43
CA GLU A 213 5.45 -0.61 14.15
C GLU A 213 6.64 -1.53 14.45
N ASP A 214 6.50 -2.43 15.43
CA ASP A 214 7.56 -3.39 15.79
C ASP A 214 7.87 -4.34 14.64
N LEU A 215 6.95 -4.54 13.68
CA LEU A 215 7.23 -5.31 12.46
C LEU A 215 8.39 -4.70 11.66
N ALA A 216 8.52 -3.38 11.71
CA ALA A 216 9.62 -2.66 11.09
C ALA A 216 10.84 -2.60 12.01
N TYR A 217 10.63 -2.24 13.28
CA TYR A 217 11.73 -2.03 14.22
C TYR A 217 12.51 -3.30 14.53
N SER A 218 11.86 -4.47 14.56
CA SER A 218 12.53 -5.75 14.77
C SER A 218 13.46 -6.18 13.63
N LEU A 219 13.38 -5.52 12.47
CA LEU A 219 14.16 -5.82 11.28
C LEU A 219 15.32 -4.85 11.04
N MET A 220 15.39 -3.75 11.78
CA MET A 220 16.42 -2.71 11.59
C MET A 220 17.83 -3.29 11.62
N GLY A 221 18.14 -4.13 12.62
CA GLY A 221 19.43 -4.80 12.74
C GLY A 221 19.73 -5.79 11.61
N ILE A 222 18.71 -6.53 11.16
CA ILE A 222 18.84 -7.47 10.02
C ILE A 222 19.23 -6.75 8.72
N PHE A 223 18.76 -5.51 8.57
CA PHE A 223 19.04 -4.68 7.40
C PHE A 223 20.19 -3.68 7.61
N GLY A 224 20.75 -3.58 8.82
CA GLY A 224 21.81 -2.63 9.15
C GLY A 224 21.38 -1.17 9.04
N VAL A 225 20.10 -0.86 9.23
CA VAL A 225 19.56 0.51 9.10
C VAL A 225 19.12 1.07 10.45
N ASN A 226 19.18 2.41 10.58
CA ASN A 226 18.68 3.12 11.76
C ASN A 226 17.55 4.06 11.37
N MET A 227 16.47 4.09 12.14
CA MET A 227 15.36 5.02 11.92
C MET A 227 14.67 5.44 13.23
N PRO A 228 14.15 6.69 13.33
CA PRO A 228 13.42 7.14 14.52
C PRO A 228 12.19 6.29 14.83
N LEU A 229 11.98 5.97 16.11
CA LEU A 229 10.82 5.22 16.59
C LEU A 229 9.63 6.14 16.83
N LEU A 230 8.60 6.01 16.00
CA LEU A 230 7.35 6.77 16.11
C LEU A 230 6.17 5.82 16.38
N TYR A 231 6.01 5.38 17.63
CA TYR A 231 4.83 4.59 18.01
C TYR A 231 3.54 5.38 17.78
N GLY A 232 2.58 4.78 17.06
CA GLY A 232 1.35 5.43 16.61
C GLY A 232 1.31 5.70 15.10
N GLU A 233 2.44 5.52 14.37
CA GLU A 233 2.46 5.68 12.91
C GLU A 233 1.89 4.47 12.14
N GLY A 234 1.68 3.34 12.81
CA GLY A 234 1.13 2.12 12.24
C GLY A 234 2.03 1.51 11.16
N MET A 235 1.43 1.04 10.06
CA MET A 235 2.17 0.38 8.97
C MET A 235 3.10 1.33 8.19
N LYS A 236 3.03 2.65 8.44
CA LYS A 236 3.98 3.60 7.85
C LYS A 236 5.42 3.32 8.29
N ALA A 237 5.61 2.73 9.48
CA ALA A 237 6.93 2.31 9.96
C ALA A 237 7.59 1.30 8.99
N PHE A 238 6.83 0.35 8.44
CA PHE A 238 7.37 -0.64 7.50
C PHE A 238 7.72 -0.04 6.13
N ALA A 239 6.94 0.96 5.67
CA ALA A 239 7.32 1.72 4.49
C ALA A 239 8.62 2.51 4.72
N ARG A 240 8.79 3.11 5.90
CA ARG A 240 10.03 3.82 6.27
C ARG A 240 11.24 2.90 6.39
N LEU A 241 11.06 1.68 6.89
CA LEU A 241 12.12 0.67 6.88
C LEU A 241 12.61 0.41 5.46
N GLN A 242 11.69 0.13 4.53
CA GLN A 242 12.05 -0.06 3.12
C GLN A 242 12.70 1.18 2.50
N GLU A 243 12.24 2.39 2.84
CA GLU A 243 12.86 3.64 2.42
C GLU A 243 14.30 3.81 2.94
N ALA A 244 14.56 3.40 4.18
CA ALA A 244 15.90 3.38 4.77
C ALA A 244 16.80 2.35 4.08
N ILE A 245 16.30 1.14 3.83
CA ILE A 245 17.01 0.09 3.08
C ILE A 245 17.41 0.61 1.69
N LEU A 246 16.50 1.28 0.98
CA LEU A 246 16.76 1.85 -0.34
C LEU A 246 17.79 2.99 -0.37
N GLN A 247 18.19 3.56 0.77
CA GLN A 247 19.29 4.53 0.79
C GLN A 247 20.65 3.87 0.56
N ASP A 248 20.80 2.62 1.01
CA ASP A 248 22.10 1.96 1.12
C ASP A 248 22.24 0.77 0.14
N THR A 249 21.18 0.39 -0.57
CA THR A 249 21.22 -0.72 -1.54
C THR A 249 20.53 -0.42 -2.88
N GLY A 250 21.08 -1.03 -3.95
CA GLY A 250 20.48 -1.09 -5.29
C GLY A 250 19.78 -2.42 -5.58
N ASP A 251 19.56 -3.26 -4.57
CA ASP A 251 18.95 -4.58 -4.73
C ASP A 251 17.46 -4.49 -5.10
N HIS A 252 17.13 -4.80 -6.36
CA HIS A 252 15.75 -4.78 -6.87
C HIS A 252 14.86 -5.88 -6.28
N SER A 253 15.40 -6.85 -5.54
CA SER A 253 14.62 -7.89 -4.86
C SER A 253 13.63 -7.32 -3.84
N ILE A 254 13.88 -6.13 -3.29
CA ILE A 254 12.91 -5.42 -2.42
C ILE A 254 11.55 -5.16 -3.09
N PHE A 255 11.50 -5.16 -4.43
CA PHE A 255 10.27 -5.01 -5.20
C PHE A 255 9.65 -6.36 -5.62
N ALA A 256 10.33 -7.47 -5.37
CA ALA A 256 9.88 -8.83 -5.66
C ALA A 256 8.98 -9.34 -4.53
N TRP A 257 7.77 -8.82 -4.48
CA TRP A 257 6.71 -9.26 -3.58
C TRP A 257 5.42 -9.46 -4.37
N HIS A 258 4.46 -10.22 -3.86
CA HIS A 258 3.11 -10.31 -4.41
C HIS A 258 2.08 -10.34 -3.29
N SER A 259 0.92 -9.76 -3.56
CA SER A 259 -0.23 -9.70 -2.66
C SER A 259 -0.89 -11.07 -2.58
N ASN A 260 -0.87 -11.70 -1.41
CA ASN A 260 -1.51 -13.02 -1.18
C ASN A 260 -3.03 -12.96 -0.96
N TYR A 261 -3.69 -11.83 -1.25
CA TYR A 261 -5.14 -11.74 -1.10
C TYR A 261 -5.82 -12.68 -2.10
N GLU A 262 -6.36 -13.81 -1.60
CA GLU A 262 -7.26 -14.69 -2.33
C GLU A 262 -8.45 -13.88 -2.78
N THR A 263 -8.39 -13.45 -4.02
CA THR A 263 -9.37 -12.56 -4.60
C THR A 263 -10.40 -13.46 -5.28
N SER A 264 -11.68 -13.38 -4.89
CA SER A 264 -12.73 -14.13 -5.57
C SER A 264 -12.73 -13.80 -7.08
N THR A 265 -13.22 -14.69 -7.94
CA THR A 265 -13.15 -14.50 -9.42
C THR A 265 -13.80 -13.21 -9.91
N GLN A 266 -14.77 -12.66 -9.17
CA GLN A 266 -15.31 -11.32 -9.43
C GLN A 266 -14.32 -10.24 -9.01
N GLU A 267 -13.81 -10.26 -7.78
CA GLU A 267 -12.80 -9.32 -7.24
C GLU A 267 -11.49 -9.32 -8.05
N ALA A 268 -11.14 -10.40 -8.75
CA ALA A 268 -9.90 -10.53 -9.50
C ALA A 268 -9.86 -9.61 -10.74
N ALA A 269 -11.02 -9.32 -11.34
CA ALA A 269 -11.15 -8.29 -12.37
C ALA A 269 -10.97 -6.88 -11.76
N PHE A 270 -11.37 -6.68 -10.50
CA PHE A 270 -11.21 -5.42 -9.79
C PHE A 270 -9.75 -5.17 -9.37
N ASP A 271 -8.98 -6.19 -8.97
CA ASP A 271 -7.56 -6.06 -8.59
C ASP A 271 -6.66 -5.55 -9.75
N GLN A 272 -7.07 -5.80 -11.00
CA GLN A 272 -6.25 -5.42 -12.17
C GLN A 272 -6.08 -3.91 -12.38
N HIS A 273 -6.93 -3.10 -11.75
CA HIS A 273 -6.92 -1.65 -11.92
C HIS A 273 -6.62 -0.88 -10.63
N ILE A 274 -6.36 -1.60 -9.53
CA ILE A 274 -5.87 -1.01 -8.29
C ILE A 274 -4.42 -0.57 -8.50
N LEU A 275 -4.19 0.73 -8.31
CA LEU A 275 -2.86 1.31 -8.39
C LEU A 275 -2.16 1.18 -7.04
N SER A 276 -0.93 0.68 -7.06
CA SER A 276 -0.07 0.54 -5.89
C SER A 276 1.31 1.18 -6.12
N GLY A 277 2.03 1.42 -5.03
CA GLY A 277 3.44 1.80 -5.08
C GLY A 277 4.36 0.59 -5.29
N LEU A 278 5.67 0.83 -5.30
CA LEU A 278 6.65 -0.27 -5.37
C LEU A 278 6.89 -0.97 -4.02
N LEU A 279 6.67 -0.28 -2.90
CA LEU A 279 6.99 -0.81 -1.57
C LEU A 279 5.92 -1.79 -1.10
N ALA A 280 6.34 -2.89 -0.49
CA ALA A 280 5.45 -3.91 0.05
C ALA A 280 4.68 -3.40 1.28
N PRO A 281 3.45 -3.85 1.51
CA PRO A 281 2.69 -3.54 2.72
C PRO A 281 3.22 -4.26 3.97
N SER A 282 3.82 -5.45 3.83
CA SER A 282 4.41 -6.22 4.95
C SER A 282 5.40 -7.30 4.46
N PRO A 283 6.19 -7.92 5.36
CA PRO A 283 7.07 -9.04 5.02
C PRO A 283 6.35 -10.30 4.50
N VAL A 284 5.05 -10.48 4.80
CA VAL A 284 4.29 -11.69 4.37
C VAL A 284 4.27 -11.84 2.85
N GLU A 285 4.33 -10.72 2.13
CA GLU A 285 4.31 -10.66 0.66
C GLU A 285 5.62 -11.17 0.03
N PHE A 286 6.65 -11.43 0.85
CA PHE A 286 7.92 -12.05 0.47
C PHE A 286 7.97 -13.56 0.74
N SER A 287 6.87 -14.17 1.22
CA SER A 287 6.82 -15.59 1.62
C SER A 287 7.27 -16.58 0.53
N GLN A 288 7.21 -16.23 -0.75
CA GLN A 288 7.64 -17.10 -1.86
C GLN A 288 9.03 -16.75 -2.44
N PHE A 289 9.74 -15.76 -1.88
CA PHE A 289 10.95 -15.19 -2.47
C PHE A 289 12.22 -15.52 -1.68
N GLN A 290 12.43 -16.80 -1.39
CA GLN A 290 13.56 -17.27 -0.60
C GLN A 290 14.91 -17.25 -1.37
N TYR A 291 14.92 -17.56 -2.66
CA TYR A 291 16.15 -17.84 -3.41
C TYR A 291 16.50 -16.78 -4.46
N LEU A 292 16.21 -15.51 -4.16
CA LEU A 292 16.57 -14.40 -5.03
C LEU A 292 18.01 -13.96 -4.80
N ARG A 293 18.76 -13.83 -5.90
CA ARG A 293 20.10 -13.24 -5.91
C ARG A 293 20.07 -11.90 -6.65
N PRO A 294 20.65 -10.82 -6.11
CA PRO A 294 20.75 -9.55 -6.84
C PRO A 294 21.61 -9.72 -8.11
N LEU A 295 21.27 -9.00 -9.17
CA LEU A 295 22.04 -8.96 -10.41
C LEU A 295 22.52 -7.53 -10.70
N PRO A 296 23.66 -7.35 -11.38
CA PRO A 296 23.95 -6.06 -12.00
C PRO A 296 22.92 -5.77 -13.10
N ALA A 297 22.55 -4.50 -13.28
CA ALA A 297 21.69 -4.06 -14.38
C ALA A 297 22.27 -4.49 -15.74
N PHE A 298 21.42 -4.78 -16.74
CA PHE A 298 21.89 -5.18 -18.07
C PHE A 298 22.61 -4.02 -18.77
N GLY A 299 23.87 -4.25 -19.15
CA GLY A 299 24.70 -3.29 -19.86
C GLY A 299 25.20 -2.11 -19.00
N THR A 300 26.08 -1.29 -19.57
CA THR A 300 26.75 -0.18 -18.86
C THR A 300 25.87 1.07 -18.66
N THR A 301 24.70 1.14 -19.30
CA THR A 301 23.84 2.34 -19.34
C THR A 301 22.70 2.36 -18.31
N GLY A 302 22.44 1.25 -17.61
CA GLY A 302 21.28 1.09 -16.72
C GLY A 302 21.49 1.54 -15.27
N GLN A 303 22.74 1.69 -14.81
CA GLN A 303 23.05 1.93 -13.40
C GLN A 303 22.83 3.39 -13.01
N GLN A 304 21.65 3.68 -12.46
CA GLN A 304 21.33 4.93 -11.78
C GLN A 304 20.92 4.60 -10.35
N PRO A 305 21.35 5.38 -9.35
CA PRO A 305 20.93 5.14 -7.97
C PRO A 305 19.42 5.31 -7.83
N ILE A 306 18.81 4.45 -7.03
CA ILE A 306 17.42 4.59 -6.62
C ILE A 306 17.31 5.87 -5.79
N GLN A 307 16.31 6.71 -6.06
CA GLN A 307 16.10 7.95 -5.32
C GLN A 307 14.66 8.07 -4.87
N LEU A 308 14.47 8.38 -3.58
CA LEU A 308 13.17 8.76 -3.03
C LEU A 308 12.90 10.23 -3.36
N THR A 309 11.82 10.51 -4.09
CA THR A 309 11.46 11.88 -4.49
C THR A 309 10.00 12.17 -4.15
N ASN A 310 9.61 13.44 -4.16
CA ASN A 310 8.20 13.83 -4.05
C ASN A 310 7.35 13.39 -5.27
N GLN A 311 7.98 12.92 -6.36
CA GLN A 311 7.29 12.34 -7.52
C GLN A 311 7.12 10.82 -7.40
N GLY A 312 7.71 10.19 -6.39
CA GLY A 312 7.76 8.74 -6.21
C GLY A 312 9.20 8.22 -6.16
N ILE A 313 9.34 6.90 -6.26
CA ILE A 313 10.64 6.24 -6.34
C ILE A 313 11.14 6.39 -7.78
N ARG A 314 12.26 7.10 -7.94
CA ARG A 314 12.98 7.21 -9.21
C ARG A 314 13.89 5.99 -9.35
N ILE A 315 13.67 5.20 -10.38
CA ILE A 315 14.39 3.95 -10.62
C ILE A 315 14.58 3.72 -12.12
N SER A 316 15.69 3.09 -12.50
CA SER A 316 15.96 2.65 -13.86
C SER A 316 15.55 1.18 -13.99
N MET A 317 14.62 0.86 -14.88
CA MET A 317 14.13 -0.50 -15.07
C MET A 317 14.05 -0.83 -16.55
N TYR A 318 14.29 -2.09 -16.90
CA TYR A 318 14.03 -2.58 -18.25
C TYR A 318 12.52 -2.82 -18.41
N LEU A 319 11.89 -2.04 -19.31
CA LEU A 319 10.45 -2.06 -19.54
C LEU A 319 10.11 -2.62 -20.90
N GLU A 320 9.23 -3.63 -20.94
CA GLU A 320 8.63 -4.19 -22.15
C GLU A 320 7.15 -3.83 -22.22
N PRO A 321 6.66 -3.26 -23.34
CA PRO A 321 5.22 -3.05 -23.52
C PRO A 321 4.48 -4.40 -23.56
N VAL A 322 3.29 -4.45 -22.98
CA VAL A 322 2.39 -5.61 -23.13
C VAL A 322 1.72 -5.51 -24.51
N ASP A 323 1.83 -6.53 -25.35
CA ASP A 323 1.27 -6.53 -26.71
C ASP A 323 -0.24 -6.85 -26.70
N ASP A 324 -1.07 -5.95 -27.25
CA ASP A 324 -2.53 -6.14 -27.47
C ASP A 324 -2.86 -7.14 -28.61
N ASP A 325 -1.85 -7.62 -29.36
CA ASP A 325 -2.03 -8.37 -30.62
C ASP A 325 -2.70 -9.76 -30.47
N GLN A 326 -2.90 -10.24 -29.24
CA GLN A 326 -3.71 -11.44 -28.95
C GLN A 326 -5.07 -11.11 -28.34
N GLY A 327 -5.71 -9.97 -28.69
CA GLY A 327 -7.10 -9.69 -28.33
C GLY A 327 -7.44 -10.05 -26.88
N GLY A 328 -6.60 -9.58 -25.95
CA GLY A 328 -6.38 -10.20 -24.65
C GLY A 328 -7.63 -10.27 -23.79
N ASP A 329 -8.17 -11.48 -23.66
CA ASP A 329 -9.12 -11.91 -22.62
C ASP A 329 -8.50 -11.85 -21.19
N ASP A 330 -7.31 -11.22 -21.04
CA ASP A 330 -6.55 -11.09 -19.79
C ASP A 330 -6.74 -9.75 -19.07
N GLY A 331 -7.42 -8.77 -19.70
CA GLY A 331 -7.73 -7.45 -19.13
C GLY A 331 -6.57 -6.45 -19.08
N SER A 332 -5.49 -6.66 -19.83
CA SER A 332 -4.33 -5.74 -19.84
C SER A 332 -4.67 -4.41 -20.53
N ALA A 333 -4.09 -3.31 -20.04
CA ALA A 333 -4.27 -1.98 -20.64
C ALA A 333 -3.12 -1.68 -21.61
N ALA A 334 -3.40 -0.96 -22.71
CA ALA A 334 -2.37 -0.45 -23.64
C ALA A 334 -1.25 0.42 -22.99
N ASP A 335 -1.39 0.80 -21.73
CA ASP A 335 -0.41 1.57 -20.95
C ASP A 335 0.39 0.70 -19.95
N ASP A 336 0.22 -0.62 -19.99
CA ASP A 336 0.89 -1.56 -19.11
C ASP A 336 2.24 -2.02 -19.69
N PHE A 337 3.20 -2.19 -18.78
CA PHE A 337 4.56 -2.61 -19.07
C PHE A 337 4.97 -3.72 -18.11
N TYR A 338 5.64 -4.75 -18.63
CA TYR A 338 6.44 -5.64 -17.80
C TYR A 338 7.74 -4.93 -17.42
N ALA A 339 7.97 -4.78 -16.12
CA ALA A 339 9.21 -4.26 -15.57
C ALA A 339 10.04 -5.42 -15.00
N VAL A 340 11.19 -5.67 -15.60
CA VAL A 340 12.11 -6.74 -15.17
C VAL A 340 12.91 -6.23 -13.97
N LEU A 341 12.94 -7.02 -12.90
CA LEU A 341 13.75 -6.76 -11.72
C LEU A 341 15.18 -7.26 -11.97
N ASP A 342 16.16 -6.50 -11.52
CA ASP A 342 17.59 -6.84 -11.64
C ASP A 342 17.99 -7.80 -10.50
N CYS A 343 17.30 -8.94 -10.45
CA CYS A 343 17.55 -10.05 -9.55
C CYS A 343 17.14 -11.35 -10.26
N ALA A 344 17.66 -12.48 -9.81
CA ALA A 344 17.36 -13.77 -10.43
C ALA A 344 17.09 -14.87 -9.42
N ILE A 345 16.32 -15.85 -9.87
CA ILE A 345 16.22 -17.18 -9.27
C ILE A 345 16.96 -18.14 -10.21
N GLN A 346 17.74 -19.05 -9.65
CA GLN A 346 18.38 -20.08 -10.44
C GLN A 346 17.33 -21.12 -10.87
N GLY A 347 17.04 -21.20 -12.17
CA GLY A 347 16.14 -22.18 -12.75
C GLY A 347 16.88 -23.32 -13.45
N GLU A 348 16.17 -24.40 -13.78
CA GLU A 348 16.71 -25.57 -14.50
C GLU A 348 17.34 -25.21 -15.85
N ASN A 349 16.83 -24.17 -16.51
CA ASN A 349 17.26 -23.71 -17.83
C ASN A 349 18.11 -22.41 -17.78
N GLY A 350 18.70 -22.09 -16.63
CA GLY A 350 19.47 -20.88 -16.39
C GLY A 350 18.74 -19.86 -15.50
N ASP A 351 19.37 -18.70 -15.31
CA ASP A 351 18.82 -17.64 -14.45
C ASP A 351 17.52 -17.07 -15.01
N GLN A 352 16.55 -16.90 -14.11
CA GLN A 352 15.27 -16.31 -14.44
C GLN A 352 15.04 -15.05 -13.61
N CYS A 353 14.70 -13.94 -14.27
CA CYS A 353 14.44 -12.66 -13.63
C CYS A 353 12.94 -12.51 -13.34
N PRO A 354 12.54 -12.14 -12.12
CA PRO A 354 11.16 -11.81 -11.83
C PRO A 354 10.73 -10.53 -12.55
N ARG A 355 9.47 -10.46 -13.00
CA ARG A 355 8.87 -9.24 -13.55
C ARG A 355 7.65 -8.79 -12.76
N ILE A 356 7.54 -7.48 -12.57
CA ILE A 356 6.35 -6.83 -12.01
C ILE A 356 5.64 -6.06 -13.11
N MET A 357 4.37 -5.71 -12.91
CA MET A 357 3.63 -4.92 -13.89
C MET A 357 3.48 -3.47 -13.46
N LEU A 358 3.84 -2.57 -14.37
CA LEU A 358 3.73 -1.12 -14.19
C LEU A 358 2.77 -0.54 -15.21
N ARG A 359 1.86 0.30 -14.75
CA ARG A 359 0.97 1.10 -15.59
C ARG A 359 1.52 2.52 -15.72
N LYS A 360 1.63 3.02 -16.94
CA LYS A 360 1.97 4.42 -17.20
C LYS A 360 0.78 5.31 -16.82
N LEU A 361 1.03 6.35 -16.01
CA LEU A 361 0.01 7.32 -15.61
C LEU A 361 0.10 8.59 -16.47
N SER A 362 1.28 9.19 -16.54
CA SER A 362 1.55 10.37 -17.38
C SER A 362 3.06 10.61 -17.49
N GLY A 363 3.56 11.02 -18.66
CA GLY A 363 4.99 11.28 -18.86
C GLY A 363 5.85 10.07 -18.45
N ASN A 364 6.72 10.26 -17.45
CA ASN A 364 7.56 9.20 -16.86
C ASN A 364 7.04 8.72 -15.49
N GLN A 365 5.78 9.00 -15.14
CA GLN A 365 5.15 8.58 -13.88
C GLN A 365 4.37 7.28 -14.08
N TYR A 366 4.58 6.35 -13.16
CA TYR A 366 4.03 5.00 -13.21
C TYR A 366 3.41 4.62 -11.86
N ALA A 367 2.61 3.56 -11.89
CA ALA A 367 2.10 2.86 -10.72
C ALA A 367 2.30 1.36 -10.91
N ARG A 368 2.50 0.63 -9.81
CA ARG A 368 2.42 -0.84 -9.83
C ARG A 368 0.96 -1.26 -9.91
N VAL A 369 0.67 -2.31 -10.69
CA VAL A 369 -0.68 -2.88 -10.86
C VAL A 369 -0.61 -4.40 -10.79
N ARG A 370 -1.77 -5.06 -10.65
CA ARG A 370 -1.89 -6.53 -10.54
C ARG A 370 -0.97 -7.11 -9.46
N THR A 371 -1.04 -6.55 -8.27
CA THR A 371 -0.18 -6.99 -7.16
C THR A 371 -0.45 -8.44 -6.75
N GLY A 372 -1.66 -8.98 -6.99
CA GLY A 372 -1.98 -10.39 -6.74
C GLY A 372 -1.60 -11.35 -7.88
N SER A 373 -1.22 -10.85 -9.06
CA SER A 373 -0.71 -11.70 -10.13
C SER A 373 0.73 -12.11 -9.83
N VAL A 374 1.02 -13.42 -9.94
CA VAL A 374 2.33 -14.00 -9.65
C VAL A 374 3.42 -13.22 -10.38
N CYS A 375 4.48 -12.86 -9.65
CA CYS A 375 5.70 -12.32 -10.22
C CYS A 375 6.28 -13.39 -11.16
N THR A 376 5.94 -13.30 -12.45
CA THR A 376 6.31 -14.31 -13.42
C THR A 376 7.79 -14.18 -13.73
N VAL A 377 8.44 -15.31 -13.96
CA VAL A 377 9.88 -15.35 -14.21
C VAL A 377 10.11 -15.50 -15.71
N ILE A 378 11.03 -14.71 -16.25
CA ILE A 378 11.49 -14.82 -17.63
C ILE A 378 12.97 -15.19 -17.64
N PRO A 379 13.48 -15.90 -18.67
CA PRO A 379 14.92 -16.04 -18.84
C PRO A 379 15.59 -14.66 -18.79
N ALA A 380 16.74 -14.55 -18.12
CA ALA A 380 17.48 -13.30 -18.06
C ALA A 380 17.68 -12.73 -19.48
N PRO A 381 17.29 -11.47 -19.76
CA PRO A 381 17.50 -10.81 -21.03
C PRO A 381 18.91 -11.03 -21.57
N ASP A 382 19.04 -11.75 -22.70
CA ASP A 382 20.31 -11.95 -23.37
C ASP A 382 20.59 -10.76 -24.30
N SER A 383 21.77 -10.15 -24.15
CA SER A 383 22.33 -9.13 -25.05
C SER A 383 22.25 -9.47 -26.55
N THR A 384 22.09 -10.75 -26.91
CA THR A 384 22.03 -11.22 -28.29
C THR A 384 20.62 -11.21 -28.90
N ARG A 385 19.57 -11.05 -28.10
CA ARG A 385 18.18 -10.90 -28.58
C ARG A 385 17.59 -9.64 -27.98
N PRO A 386 17.50 -8.53 -28.74
CA PRO A 386 16.80 -7.36 -28.25
C PRO A 386 15.34 -7.75 -28.04
N GLY A 387 14.90 -7.85 -26.78
CA GLY A 387 13.48 -7.87 -26.47
C GLY A 387 12.82 -6.58 -26.99
N ARG A 388 11.50 -6.50 -26.95
CA ARG A 388 10.78 -5.25 -27.31
C ARG A 388 11.03 -4.11 -26.32
N GLY A 389 11.78 -4.35 -25.24
CA GLY A 389 12.00 -3.40 -24.16
C GLY A 389 13.29 -2.59 -24.23
N SER A 390 13.41 -1.69 -23.26
CA SER A 390 14.61 -0.87 -23.04
C SER A 390 14.64 -0.38 -21.60
N TYR A 391 15.83 -0.04 -21.10
CA TYR A 391 15.95 0.66 -19.81
C TYR A 391 15.33 2.05 -19.90
N LYS A 392 14.47 2.36 -18.94
CA LYS A 392 13.84 3.68 -18.79
C LYS A 392 13.95 4.12 -17.34
N THR A 393 14.27 5.39 -17.14
CA THR A 393 14.11 6.03 -15.83
C THR A 393 12.64 6.35 -15.62
N VAL A 394 12.05 5.74 -14.60
CA VAL A 394 10.65 5.92 -14.23
C VAL A 394 10.52 6.46 -12.82
N PHE A 395 9.37 7.10 -12.56
CA PHE A 395 8.97 7.57 -11.24
C PHE A 395 7.73 6.80 -10.82
N VAL A 396 7.88 5.81 -9.95
CA VAL A 396 6.73 5.04 -9.45
C VAL A 396 6.16 5.73 -8.22
N LYS A 397 4.90 6.17 -8.32
CA LYS A 397 4.22 6.93 -7.26
C LYS A 397 4.05 6.07 -6.01
N ARG A 398 4.31 6.65 -4.83
CA ARG A 398 4.05 6.02 -3.53
C ARG A 398 2.56 5.82 -3.26
N SER A 399 1.75 6.82 -3.61
CA SER A 399 0.30 6.82 -3.51
C SER A 399 -0.27 7.24 -4.87
N PRO A 400 -0.28 6.33 -5.85
CA PRO A 400 -0.73 6.63 -7.19
C PRO A 400 -2.23 6.94 -7.22
N ALA A 401 -2.60 7.84 -8.13
CA ALA A 401 -3.99 8.11 -8.50
C ALA A 401 -4.02 8.33 -10.01
N TYR A 402 -5.16 8.03 -10.64
CA TYR A 402 -5.37 8.39 -12.04
C TYR A 402 -5.40 9.91 -12.17
N VAL A 403 -4.59 10.46 -13.06
CA VAL A 403 -4.58 11.89 -13.38
C VAL A 403 -5.39 12.06 -14.66
N LEU A 404 -6.66 12.41 -14.49
CA LEU A 404 -7.58 12.66 -15.60
C LEU A 404 -7.74 14.17 -15.84
N PRO A 405 -8.07 14.59 -17.07
CA PRO A 405 -8.41 15.98 -17.36
C PRO A 405 -9.55 16.49 -16.45
N ASP A 406 -9.43 17.72 -15.97
CA ASP A 406 -10.50 18.34 -15.19
C ASP A 406 -11.77 18.46 -16.03
N ILE A 407 -12.91 18.02 -15.47
CA ILE A 407 -14.22 18.26 -16.07
C ILE A 407 -14.88 19.43 -15.33
N SER A 408 -15.10 20.53 -16.05
CA SER A 408 -15.75 21.73 -15.52
C SER A 408 -17.09 21.98 -16.19
N VAL A 409 -17.98 22.71 -15.53
CA VAL A 409 -19.26 23.15 -16.10
C VAL A 409 -19.21 24.66 -16.34
N LEU A 410 -19.70 25.11 -17.48
CA LEU A 410 -19.84 26.52 -17.78
C LEU A 410 -20.81 27.17 -16.77
N LYS A 411 -20.33 28.20 -16.06
CA LYS A 411 -21.12 28.88 -15.02
C LYS A 411 -22.24 29.73 -15.64
N ALA A 412 -23.44 29.63 -15.08
CA ALA A 412 -24.56 30.52 -15.41
C ALA A 412 -24.16 32.01 -15.28
N GLY A 413 -24.53 32.82 -16.28
CA GLY A 413 -24.17 34.24 -16.39
C GLY A 413 -22.89 34.54 -17.17
N TRP A 414 -22.08 33.55 -17.55
CA TRP A 414 -20.98 33.72 -18.51
C TRP A 414 -21.52 33.63 -19.95
N LYS A 415 -21.29 34.65 -20.78
CA LYS A 415 -21.70 34.65 -22.19
C LYS A 415 -20.75 33.75 -23.01
N ALA A 416 -21.22 32.58 -23.44
CA ALA A 416 -20.55 31.77 -24.46
C ALA A 416 -20.83 32.35 -25.86
N GLY A 417 -20.34 33.58 -26.13
CA GLY A 417 -20.67 34.31 -27.35
C GLY A 417 -22.12 34.80 -27.38
N GLY A 418 -22.35 36.06 -27.76
CA GLY A 418 -23.66 36.71 -27.62
C GLY A 418 -24.80 35.99 -28.35
N ALA A 419 -25.76 35.45 -27.58
CA ALA A 419 -27.15 35.07 -27.91
C ALA A 419 -27.67 33.89 -27.06
N ARG A 420 -26.79 33.18 -26.34
CA ARG A 420 -27.13 31.97 -25.58
C ARG A 420 -27.00 32.16 -24.06
N GLU A 421 -27.93 31.58 -23.32
CA GLU A 421 -27.96 31.57 -21.85
C GLU A 421 -27.41 30.24 -21.32
N ALA A 422 -26.41 30.30 -20.42
CA ALA A 422 -25.83 29.13 -19.78
C ALA A 422 -26.66 28.70 -18.56
N TYR A 423 -26.90 27.40 -18.46
CA TYR A 423 -27.79 26.83 -17.45
C TYR A 423 -27.06 26.58 -16.12
N ARG A 424 -27.79 26.52 -15.01
CA ARG A 424 -27.24 26.21 -13.69
C ARG A 424 -27.46 24.73 -13.36
N VAL A 425 -26.48 24.11 -12.71
CA VAL A 425 -26.67 22.77 -12.14
C VAL A 425 -27.49 22.92 -10.86
N VAL A 426 -28.65 22.27 -10.79
CA VAL A 426 -29.56 22.31 -9.63
C VAL A 426 -29.61 21.00 -8.86
N ASP A 427 -29.21 19.89 -9.48
CA ASP A 427 -29.15 18.57 -8.86
C ASP A 427 -28.01 17.73 -9.47
N SER A 428 -27.52 16.74 -8.74
CA SER A 428 -26.44 15.85 -9.17
C SER A 428 -26.47 14.50 -8.46
N TYR A 429 -26.21 13.41 -9.19
CA TYR A 429 -26.09 12.07 -8.64
C TYR A 429 -24.88 11.29 -9.22
N PRO A 430 -24.08 10.59 -8.39
CA PRO A 430 -24.04 10.74 -6.94
C PRO A 430 -23.63 12.18 -6.55
N THR A 431 -23.98 12.60 -5.34
CA THR A 431 -23.73 13.98 -4.89
C THR A 431 -22.25 14.29 -4.63
N GLY A 432 -21.42 13.27 -4.47
CA GLY A 432 -20.00 13.40 -4.09
C GLY A 432 -19.06 13.97 -5.18
N PRO A 433 -19.13 13.53 -6.44
CA PRO A 433 -18.26 14.01 -7.51
C PRO A 433 -18.46 15.50 -7.86
N TRP A 434 -19.68 16.02 -7.80
CA TRP A 434 -19.97 17.41 -8.14
C TRP A 434 -19.55 18.37 -7.03
N VAL A 435 -18.76 19.40 -7.39
CA VAL A 435 -18.31 20.44 -6.46
C VAL A 435 -18.88 21.81 -6.89
N PRO A 436 -20.06 22.20 -6.39
CA PRO A 436 -20.78 23.41 -6.83
C PRO A 436 -19.95 24.70 -6.70
N SER A 437 -19.13 24.82 -5.66
CA SER A 437 -18.32 26.01 -5.39
C SER A 437 -17.23 26.27 -6.44
N LEU A 438 -16.72 25.20 -7.06
CA LEU A 438 -15.67 25.24 -8.08
C LEU A 438 -16.23 25.06 -9.49
N GLY A 439 -17.45 24.52 -9.62
CA GLY A 439 -18.05 24.19 -10.90
C GLY A 439 -17.32 23.05 -11.61
N ILE A 440 -16.79 22.08 -10.85
CA ILE A 440 -16.03 20.94 -11.38
C ILE A 440 -16.61 19.61 -10.90
N LEU A 441 -16.38 18.57 -11.69
CA LEU A 441 -16.58 17.18 -11.30
C LEU A 441 -15.23 16.58 -10.88
N ARG A 442 -15.15 16.08 -9.65
CA ARG A 442 -14.02 15.27 -9.19
C ARG A 442 -14.08 13.93 -9.89
N THR A 443 -12.95 13.50 -10.42
CA THR A 443 -12.82 12.26 -11.17
C THR A 443 -12.27 11.16 -10.26
N GLY A 444 -12.94 10.01 -10.21
CA GLY A 444 -12.44 8.80 -9.56
C GLY A 444 -11.56 7.96 -10.49
N ASN A 445 -11.46 6.66 -10.20
CA ASN A 445 -10.79 5.71 -11.08
C ASN A 445 -11.71 5.41 -12.27
N PRO A 446 -11.33 5.76 -13.51
CA PRO A 446 -12.20 5.64 -14.67
C PRO A 446 -12.51 4.18 -15.06
N TYR A 447 -11.73 3.22 -14.56
CA TYR A 447 -12.02 1.79 -14.74
C TYR A 447 -13.12 1.28 -13.79
N PHE A 448 -13.29 1.91 -12.62
CA PHE A 448 -14.36 1.56 -11.67
C PHE A 448 -15.60 2.44 -11.85
N GLU A 449 -15.40 3.67 -12.34
CA GLU A 449 -16.44 4.68 -12.50
C GLU A 449 -16.46 5.21 -13.96
N PRO A 450 -16.83 4.35 -14.95
CA PRO A 450 -16.94 4.79 -16.34
C PRO A 450 -18.06 5.82 -16.53
N VAL A 451 -19.09 5.79 -15.68
CA VAL A 451 -20.10 6.85 -15.53
C VAL A 451 -19.77 7.63 -14.26
N LEU A 452 -19.51 8.92 -14.40
CA LEU A 452 -19.02 9.76 -13.31
C LEU A 452 -20.17 10.38 -12.51
N ALA A 453 -21.11 11.03 -13.19
CA ALA A 453 -22.26 11.67 -12.57
C ALA A 453 -23.38 11.96 -13.58
N GLY A 454 -24.61 11.99 -13.10
CA GLY A 454 -25.74 12.70 -13.71
C GLY A 454 -25.85 14.11 -13.11
N LEU A 455 -26.11 15.11 -13.96
CA LEU A 455 -26.28 16.51 -13.59
C LEU A 455 -27.60 17.04 -14.15
N ARG A 456 -28.44 17.64 -13.31
CA ARG A 456 -29.65 18.35 -13.75
C ARG A 456 -29.33 19.82 -13.98
N PHE A 457 -29.46 20.24 -15.22
CA PHE A 457 -29.32 21.63 -15.64
C PHE A 457 -30.68 22.30 -15.71
N GLU A 458 -30.79 23.49 -15.14
CA GLU A 458 -32.00 24.31 -15.17
C GLU A 458 -31.71 25.68 -15.77
N SER A 459 -32.64 26.17 -16.59
CA SER A 459 -32.57 27.54 -17.10
C SER A 459 -32.69 28.57 -15.94
N PRO A 460 -31.80 29.57 -15.86
CA PRO A 460 -31.90 30.64 -14.86
C PRO A 460 -33.18 31.49 -15.01
N THR A 461 -33.78 31.50 -16.20
CA THR A 461 -34.94 32.34 -16.54
C THR A 461 -36.27 31.59 -16.54
N ASN A 462 -36.26 30.25 -16.62
CA ASN A 462 -37.47 29.43 -16.58
C ASN A 462 -37.19 28.03 -16.01
N ALA A 463 -37.57 27.81 -14.75
CA ALA A 463 -37.35 26.55 -14.04
C ALA A 463 -38.08 25.33 -14.66
N ARG A 464 -39.03 25.52 -15.59
CA ARG A 464 -39.65 24.42 -16.34
C ARG A 464 -38.73 23.85 -17.43
N ILE A 465 -37.63 24.53 -17.76
CA ILE A 465 -36.68 24.08 -18.76
C ILE A 465 -35.52 23.40 -18.06
N GLN A 466 -35.61 22.08 -17.97
CA GLN A 466 -34.62 21.24 -17.31
C GLN A 466 -34.10 20.15 -18.27
N VAL A 467 -32.80 19.90 -18.21
CA VAL A 467 -32.09 18.89 -19.00
C VAL A 467 -31.20 18.09 -18.07
N ASP A 468 -31.31 16.77 -18.14
CA ASP A 468 -30.44 15.87 -17.41
C ASP A 468 -29.28 15.45 -18.31
N VAL A 469 -28.05 15.54 -17.79
CA VAL A 469 -26.82 15.22 -18.50
C VAL A 469 -26.02 14.21 -17.71
N VAL A 470 -25.81 13.03 -18.28
CA VAL A 470 -24.91 12.01 -17.75
C VAL A 470 -23.53 12.19 -18.40
N VAL A 471 -22.48 12.17 -17.59
CA VAL A 471 -21.09 12.32 -18.05
C VAL A 471 -20.23 11.19 -17.51
N GLY A 472 -19.26 10.76 -18.32
CA GLY A 472 -18.37 9.67 -17.96
C GLY A 472 -17.05 9.67 -18.73
N TRP A 473 -16.25 8.64 -18.46
CA TRP A 473 -14.97 8.37 -19.10
C TRP A 473 -15.09 7.17 -20.04
N ARG A 474 -14.42 7.23 -21.19
CA ARG A 474 -14.24 6.11 -22.10
C ARG A 474 -12.84 6.14 -22.69
N ARG A 475 -12.30 4.97 -23.01
CA ARG A 475 -11.03 4.85 -23.72
C ARG A 475 -11.27 4.82 -25.24
N VAL A 476 -10.62 5.71 -25.96
CA VAL A 476 -10.68 5.83 -27.43
C VAL A 476 -9.26 5.99 -27.94
N ASP A 477 -8.81 5.07 -28.81
CA ASP A 477 -7.44 5.04 -29.37
C ASP A 477 -6.34 5.10 -28.28
N GLY A 478 -6.56 4.41 -27.16
CA GLY A 478 -5.62 4.37 -26.03
C GLY A 478 -5.74 5.54 -25.04
N GLU A 479 -6.41 6.64 -25.39
CA GLU A 479 -6.57 7.83 -24.53
C GLU A 479 -7.94 7.87 -23.82
N TRP A 480 -7.95 8.43 -22.60
CA TRP A 480 -9.19 8.72 -21.87
C TRP A 480 -9.87 9.97 -22.44
N LYS A 481 -11.11 9.80 -22.92
CA LYS A 481 -11.96 10.88 -23.40
C LYS A 481 -13.23 10.97 -22.57
N VAL A 482 -13.71 12.20 -22.38
CA VAL A 482 -14.99 12.48 -21.73
C VAL A 482 -16.10 12.30 -22.75
N TRP A 483 -17.17 11.63 -22.35
CA TRP A 483 -18.41 11.54 -23.13
C TRP A 483 -19.58 12.05 -22.30
N CYS A 484 -20.65 12.47 -22.97
CA CYS A 484 -21.90 12.80 -22.28
C CYS A 484 -23.11 12.30 -23.06
N HIS A 485 -24.19 12.07 -22.34
CA HIS A 485 -25.53 11.84 -22.86
C HIS A 485 -26.48 12.87 -22.23
N ALA A 486 -27.39 13.45 -23.01
CA ALA A 486 -28.31 14.46 -22.51
C ALA A 486 -29.75 14.18 -22.95
N CYS A 487 -30.71 14.37 -22.05
CA CYS A 487 -32.14 14.19 -22.31
C CYS A 487 -32.99 15.23 -21.57
N GLU A 488 -34.25 15.38 -21.99
CA GLU A 488 -35.21 16.24 -21.29
C GLU A 488 -35.49 15.66 -19.88
N ALA A 489 -35.46 16.51 -18.85
CA ALA A 489 -35.77 16.07 -17.50
C ALA A 489 -37.25 15.74 -17.36
N GLN A 490 -37.55 14.56 -16.79
CA GLN A 490 -38.93 14.12 -16.56
C GLN A 490 -39.37 14.50 -15.14
N ALA A 491 -40.59 15.04 -15.01
CA ALA A 491 -41.08 15.63 -13.76
C ALA A 491 -41.12 14.67 -12.56
N ASP A 492 -41.23 13.36 -12.81
CA ASP A 492 -41.36 12.31 -11.78
C ASP A 492 -40.10 11.42 -11.67
N LEU A 493 -39.01 11.73 -12.39
CA LEU A 493 -37.76 10.97 -12.35
C LEU A 493 -36.67 11.75 -11.63
N GLU A 494 -36.05 11.11 -10.64
CA GLU A 494 -34.81 11.58 -10.03
C GLU A 494 -33.60 11.28 -10.95
N VAL A 495 -32.52 12.06 -10.79
CA VAL A 495 -31.30 11.93 -11.62
C VAL A 495 -30.63 10.57 -11.42
N ASP A 496 -30.87 9.92 -10.28
CA ASP A 496 -30.36 8.59 -9.94
C ASP A 496 -30.95 7.46 -10.81
N VAL A 497 -32.22 7.61 -11.25
CA VAL A 497 -32.87 6.65 -12.15
C VAL A 497 -32.22 6.72 -13.52
N LEU A 498 -31.96 7.92 -14.05
CA LEU A 498 -31.22 8.10 -15.30
C LEU A 498 -29.79 7.58 -15.18
N TRP A 499 -29.13 7.82 -14.03
CA TRP A 499 -27.80 7.31 -13.75
C TRP A 499 -27.78 5.76 -13.63
N GLY A 500 -28.79 5.16 -13.00
CA GLY A 500 -28.88 3.72 -12.76
C GLY A 500 -29.43 2.90 -13.94
N ASP A 501 -30.24 3.50 -14.81
CA ASP A 501 -30.68 2.92 -16.09
C ASP A 501 -29.52 2.86 -17.12
N THR A 502 -28.33 3.37 -16.75
CA THR A 502 -27.10 3.17 -17.52
C THR A 502 -26.54 1.74 -17.39
N GLN A 503 -27.32 0.70 -17.70
CA GLN A 503 -26.83 -0.67 -18.00
C GLN A 503 -25.87 -0.72 -19.22
N PHE A 504 -25.42 0.44 -19.70
CA PHE A 504 -24.73 0.72 -20.96
C PHE A 504 -23.21 0.90 -20.81
N ALA A 505 -22.70 1.21 -19.62
CA ALA A 505 -21.27 1.52 -19.43
C ALA A 505 -20.34 0.29 -19.38
N VAL A 506 -20.91 -0.90 -19.23
CA VAL A 506 -20.16 -2.16 -19.10
C VAL A 506 -20.24 -3.01 -20.39
N SER A 507 -21.20 -2.74 -21.27
CA SER A 507 -21.58 -3.65 -22.37
C SER A 507 -21.25 -3.14 -23.78
N GLY A 508 -20.13 -2.44 -23.99
CA GLY A 508 -19.47 -2.27 -25.31
C GLY A 508 -20.27 -1.63 -26.48
N GLY A 509 -21.55 -1.32 -26.34
CA GLY A 509 -22.45 -0.84 -27.40
C GLY A 509 -22.49 0.68 -27.55
N LEU A 510 -21.36 1.37 -27.38
CA LEU A 510 -21.30 2.82 -27.20
C LEU A 510 -21.19 3.65 -28.48
N ASP A 511 -21.09 3.06 -29.68
CA ASP A 511 -20.93 3.86 -30.93
C ASP A 511 -22.15 4.72 -31.28
N GLN A 512 -23.30 4.48 -30.65
CA GLN A 512 -24.53 5.26 -30.88
C GLN A 512 -24.70 6.46 -29.91
N PHE A 513 -23.84 6.63 -28.90
CA PHE A 513 -24.03 7.64 -27.84
C PHE A 513 -22.77 8.49 -27.55
N VAL A 514 -21.80 8.52 -28.47
CA VAL A 514 -20.62 9.39 -28.40
C VAL A 514 -20.95 10.76 -28.99
N GLU A 515 -21.78 11.52 -28.29
CA GLU A 515 -22.09 12.88 -28.72
C GLU A 515 -21.34 13.87 -27.83
N THR A 516 -20.35 14.55 -28.42
CA THR A 516 -19.69 15.71 -27.80
C THR A 516 -20.50 16.99 -27.99
N ASP A 517 -21.61 16.91 -28.74
CA ASP A 517 -22.52 18.00 -29.05
C ASP A 517 -23.93 17.44 -29.25
N VAL A 518 -24.78 17.59 -28.24
CA VAL A 518 -26.14 17.05 -28.17
C VAL A 518 -27.14 18.20 -28.22
N GLU A 519 -28.20 18.08 -29.02
CA GLU A 519 -29.35 18.99 -28.99
C GLU A 519 -30.56 18.28 -28.36
N VAL A 520 -31.02 18.80 -27.22
CA VAL A 520 -32.19 18.31 -26.49
C VAL A 520 -33.36 19.26 -26.71
N LYS A 521 -34.50 18.73 -27.14
CA LYS A 521 -35.73 19.50 -27.36
C LYS A 521 -36.62 19.41 -26.14
N VAL A 522 -36.68 20.49 -25.35
CA VAL A 522 -37.49 20.55 -24.12
C VAL A 522 -38.87 21.12 -24.42
N GLN A 523 -39.92 20.41 -24.02
CA GLN A 523 -41.31 20.80 -24.21
C GLN A 523 -41.81 21.62 -23.02
N VAL A 524 -42.07 22.90 -23.25
CA VAL A 524 -42.59 23.82 -22.23
C VAL A 524 -44.06 24.09 -22.48
N GLU A 525 -44.91 23.73 -21.53
CA GLU A 525 -46.31 24.13 -21.54
C GLU A 525 -46.44 25.62 -21.16
N GLY A 526 -47.00 26.41 -22.07
CA GLY A 526 -47.31 27.82 -21.82
C GLY A 526 -48.41 27.99 -20.78
N ASP A 527 -48.39 29.09 -20.04
CA ASP A 527 -49.43 29.38 -19.05
C ASP A 527 -50.81 29.47 -19.71
N VAL A 528 -51.81 28.85 -19.08
CA VAL A 528 -53.20 28.90 -19.56
C VAL A 528 -53.67 30.35 -19.49
N ALA A 529 -53.70 31.03 -20.63
CA ALA A 529 -54.38 32.31 -20.74
C ALA A 529 -55.88 32.07 -20.45
N ARG A 530 -56.34 32.41 -19.24
CA ARG A 530 -57.76 32.43 -18.90
C ARG A 530 -58.44 33.50 -19.74
N ASN A 531 -58.98 33.11 -20.89
CA ASN A 531 -59.85 33.98 -21.66
C ASN A 531 -61.24 34.01 -20.99
N TRP A 532 -61.49 35.05 -20.20
CA TRP A 532 -62.74 35.21 -19.44
C TRP A 532 -63.99 35.41 -20.32
N ARG A 533 -63.83 35.55 -21.64
CA ARG A 533 -64.93 35.81 -22.60
C ARG A 533 -65.35 34.62 -23.46
N SER A 534 -64.64 33.48 -23.44
CA SER A 534 -65.02 32.29 -24.25
C SER A 534 -65.01 31.02 -23.41
N ARG A 535 -66.11 30.26 -23.40
CA ARG A 535 -66.24 28.92 -22.77
C ARG A 535 -65.56 27.80 -23.59
N GLU A 536 -64.47 28.12 -24.29
CA GLU A 536 -63.61 27.11 -24.90
C GLU A 536 -62.38 26.93 -24.02
N PHE A 537 -62.04 25.68 -23.72
CA PHE A 537 -60.76 25.33 -23.10
C PHE A 537 -59.64 25.86 -24.01
N ALA A 538 -58.92 26.88 -23.56
CA ALA A 538 -57.76 27.37 -24.30
C ALA A 538 -56.75 26.21 -24.44
N GLN A 539 -56.43 25.85 -25.68
CA GLN A 539 -55.36 24.87 -25.95
C GLN A 539 -54.08 25.35 -25.28
N VAL A 540 -53.49 24.51 -24.43
CA VAL A 540 -52.15 24.72 -23.88
C VAL A 540 -51.18 24.76 -25.06
N LYS A 541 -50.63 25.93 -25.37
CA LYS A 541 -49.58 26.03 -26.39
C LYS A 541 -48.31 25.42 -25.82
N ARG A 542 -47.86 24.33 -26.43
CA ARG A 542 -46.55 23.73 -26.18
C ARG A 542 -45.51 24.45 -27.02
N HIS A 543 -44.43 24.86 -26.38
CA HIS A 543 -43.28 25.48 -27.01
C HIS A 543 -42.09 24.53 -26.90
N GLU A 544 -41.41 24.27 -28.01
CA GLU A 544 -40.18 23.48 -28.03
C GLU A 544 -38.97 24.40 -27.88
N VAL A 545 -38.13 24.13 -26.89
CA VAL A 545 -36.88 24.86 -26.64
C VAL A 545 -35.69 23.96 -26.98
N PRO A 546 -34.88 24.30 -27.99
CA PRO A 546 -33.66 23.57 -28.28
C PRO A 546 -32.57 23.99 -27.28
N VAL A 547 -32.19 23.06 -26.40
CA VAL A 547 -31.08 23.19 -25.46
C VAL A 547 -29.90 22.40 -26.01
N ARG A 548 -28.73 23.02 -26.08
CA ARG A 548 -27.52 22.39 -26.62
C ARG A 548 -26.53 22.10 -25.51
N VAL A 549 -26.06 20.86 -25.43
CA VAL A 549 -25.06 20.38 -24.47
C VAL A 549 -23.79 20.03 -25.23
N ARG A 550 -22.66 20.68 -24.92
CA ARG A 550 -21.37 20.45 -25.60
C ARG A 550 -20.24 20.14 -24.63
N LEU A 551 -19.36 19.25 -25.05
CA LEU A 551 -18.06 19.01 -24.44
C LEU A 551 -17.00 19.77 -25.23
N VAL A 552 -16.43 20.81 -24.61
CA VAL A 552 -15.42 21.66 -25.24
C VAL A 552 -14.08 21.39 -24.56
N GLU A 553 -13.08 21.00 -25.35
CA GLU A 553 -11.69 20.98 -24.86
C GLU A 553 -11.27 22.40 -24.52
N VAL A 554 -10.80 22.56 -23.28
CA VAL A 554 -10.29 23.83 -22.79
C VAL A 554 -8.84 23.66 -22.40
N ASP A 555 -7.99 24.57 -22.88
CA ASP A 555 -6.65 24.74 -22.37
C ASP A 555 -6.69 25.81 -21.27
N ARG A 556 -6.47 25.40 -20.02
CA ARG A 556 -6.29 26.32 -18.90
C ARG A 556 -4.83 26.25 -18.45
N LEU A 557 -4.06 27.29 -18.78
CA LEU A 557 -2.67 27.44 -18.34
C LEU A 557 -1.75 26.28 -18.81
N GLY A 558 -1.99 25.73 -20.00
CA GLY A 558 -1.23 24.60 -20.56
C GLY A 558 -1.73 23.23 -20.09
N ARG A 559 -2.87 23.16 -19.39
CA ARG A 559 -3.50 21.91 -18.96
C ARG A 559 -4.78 21.70 -19.76
N LYS A 560 -4.82 20.55 -20.46
CA LYS A 560 -6.03 20.08 -21.14
C LYS A 560 -7.10 19.72 -20.09
N GLY A 561 -8.29 20.27 -20.24
CA GLY A 561 -9.50 19.93 -19.51
C GLY A 561 -10.69 19.89 -20.44
N VAL A 562 -11.84 19.47 -19.94
CA VAL A 562 -13.11 19.46 -20.67
C VAL A 562 -14.11 20.36 -19.96
N ARG A 563 -14.84 21.17 -20.73
CA ARG A 563 -15.93 21.99 -20.22
C ARG A 563 -17.26 21.54 -20.79
N ILE A 564 -18.23 21.23 -19.92
CA ILE A 564 -19.62 20.99 -20.26
C ILE A 564 -20.31 22.35 -20.42
N GLU A 565 -20.82 22.63 -21.62
CA GLU A 565 -21.60 23.81 -21.94
C GLU A 565 -23.05 23.40 -22.20
N CYS A 566 -23.95 23.61 -21.23
CA CYS A 566 -25.39 23.47 -21.41
C CYS A 566 -25.99 24.86 -21.61
N CYS A 567 -26.42 25.17 -22.83
CA CYS A 567 -26.91 26.49 -23.21
C CYS A 567 -28.10 26.42 -24.17
N ALA A 568 -29.03 27.35 -24.06
CA ALA A 568 -30.10 27.55 -25.04
C ALA A 568 -30.08 28.97 -25.60
N PRO A 569 -30.61 29.21 -26.82
CA PRO A 569 -30.87 30.57 -27.29
C PRO A 569 -31.83 31.28 -26.33
N LEU A 570 -31.69 32.59 -26.15
CA LEU A 570 -32.68 33.38 -25.40
C LEU A 570 -34.05 33.29 -26.10
N GLN A 571 -35.10 32.89 -25.37
CA GLN A 571 -36.45 32.74 -25.91
C GLN A 571 -37.46 33.73 -25.29
N PRO A 572 -37.33 35.05 -25.55
CA PRO A 572 -38.16 36.08 -24.90
C PRO A 572 -39.66 36.02 -25.25
N HIS A 573 -40.05 35.15 -26.18
CA HIS A 573 -41.43 34.97 -26.65
C HIS A 573 -42.13 33.75 -26.02
N ILE A 574 -41.44 32.98 -25.17
CA ILE A 574 -42.02 31.85 -24.44
C ILE A 574 -42.54 32.33 -23.07
N PRO A 575 -43.79 32.01 -22.69
CA PRO A 575 -44.34 32.38 -21.38
C PRO A 575 -43.46 31.90 -20.21
N GLY A 576 -43.24 32.76 -19.21
CA GLY A 576 -42.39 32.47 -18.06
C GLY A 576 -40.91 32.79 -18.24
N TYR A 577 -40.44 33.11 -19.44
CA TYR A 577 -39.07 33.58 -19.69
C TYR A 577 -38.92 35.02 -19.18
N GLN A 578 -38.31 35.23 -18.02
CA GLN A 578 -37.99 36.57 -17.54
C GLN A 578 -36.83 37.15 -18.36
N LYS A 579 -36.93 38.39 -18.86
CA LYS A 579 -35.71 39.13 -19.25
C LYS A 579 -34.85 39.23 -17.99
N THR A 580 -33.68 38.60 -17.97
CA THR A 580 -32.66 38.88 -16.96
C THR A 580 -32.27 40.35 -17.11
N GLY A 581 -32.92 41.20 -16.33
CA GLY A 581 -32.49 42.56 -16.12
C GLY A 581 -31.16 42.49 -15.38
N LEU A 582 -30.06 42.64 -16.11
CA LEU A 582 -28.79 43.24 -15.70
C LEU A 582 -27.86 43.28 -16.92
N LEU A 583 -28.17 44.18 -17.85
CA LEU A 583 -27.31 45.27 -18.35
C LEU A 583 -28.03 45.91 -19.56
N PRO A 584 -28.15 47.25 -19.63
CA PRO A 584 -28.76 47.95 -20.76
C PRO A 584 -28.06 47.60 -22.07
N TRP A 585 -28.83 47.47 -23.15
CA TRP A 585 -28.33 47.16 -24.48
C TRP A 585 -27.60 48.32 -25.18
N ASP A 586 -27.40 49.47 -24.51
CA ASP A 586 -27.00 50.73 -25.16
C ASP A 586 -25.72 51.38 -24.63
N GLU A 587 -24.90 50.68 -23.83
CA GLU A 587 -23.56 51.19 -23.47
C GLU A 587 -22.56 50.05 -23.53
N TYR A 588 -21.89 49.87 -24.67
CA TYR A 588 -20.51 49.38 -24.84
C TYR A 588 -20.24 49.30 -26.36
N ASP A 589 -19.91 50.45 -26.95
CA ASP A 589 -19.08 50.52 -28.16
C ASP A 589 -17.61 50.24 -27.82
#